data_AF-A0A5J4V6N9-F1
#
_entry.id   AF-A0A5J4V6N9-F1
#
_cell.length_a   1.000
_cell.length_b   1.000
_cell.length_c   1.000
_cell.angle_alpha   90.00
_cell.angle_beta   90.00
_cell.angle_gamma   90.00
#
_symmetry.space_group_name_H-M   'P 1'
#
loop_
_entity.id
_entity.type
_entity.pdbx_description
1 polymer ?
#
loop_
_entity_poly.entity_id
_entity_poly.type
_entity_poly.pdbx_seq_one_letter_code
_entity_poly.pdbx_strand_id
1 'polypeptide(L)'
;MQPLFFRSYAPSDQNLRKLMLPPPRIPHIETNINVEPIREVNGRVELRALAPKRSTQDLKRDVKNKLDKIDKQTIKTLHTLANEQEGQKS
;
A
#
# COMPACT_ATOMS: atom_id res chain seq x y z
N MET A 1 9.70 47.06 -15.34
CA MET A 1 10.11 46.28 -14.15
C MET A 1 8.86 45.73 -13.48
N GLN A 2 8.77 44.41 -13.26
CA GLN A 2 7.63 43.83 -12.56
C GLN A 2 7.78 44.04 -11.04
N PRO A 3 6.69 44.32 -10.31
CA PRO A 3 6.73 44.47 -8.86
C PRO A 3 7.07 43.14 -8.15
N LEU A 4 7.94 43.20 -7.14
CA LEU A 4 8.38 42.04 -6.34
C LEU A 4 7.33 41.69 -5.29
N PHE A 5 6.97 40.42 -5.22
CA PHE A 5 5.96 39.91 -4.31
C PHE A 5 6.38 38.59 -3.64
N PHE A 6 6.10 38.45 -2.35
CA PHE A 6 6.46 37.26 -1.57
C PHE A 6 5.26 36.33 -1.38
N ARG A 7 5.38 35.08 -1.81
CA ARG A 7 4.36 34.02 -1.60
C ARG A 7 4.77 33.02 -0.51
N SER A 8 5.99 32.48 -0.62
CA SER A 8 6.47 31.38 0.24
C SER A 8 7.46 31.82 1.33
N TYR A 9 7.78 33.11 1.39
CA TYR A 9 8.74 33.67 2.34
C TYR A 9 8.06 34.73 3.21
N ALA A 10 8.39 34.74 4.50
CA ALA A 10 7.93 35.72 5.47
C ALA A 10 9.11 36.63 5.88
N PRO A 11 9.26 37.82 5.27
CA PRO A 11 10.33 38.74 5.61
C PRO A 11 10.24 39.23 7.06
N SER A 12 11.39 39.46 7.69
CA SER A 12 11.45 40.04 9.04
C SER A 12 11.12 41.54 9.05
N ASP A 13 11.44 42.25 7.96
CA ASP A 13 11.20 43.69 7.84
C ASP A 13 9.73 44.03 7.59
N GLN A 14 9.22 45.02 8.33
CA GLN A 14 7.81 45.45 8.25
C GLN A 14 7.41 45.99 6.88
N ASN A 15 8.34 46.64 6.17
CA ASN A 15 8.07 47.18 4.83
C ASN A 15 7.92 46.07 3.77
N LEU A 16 8.68 44.97 3.93
CA LEU A 16 8.64 43.84 3.00
C LEU A 16 7.42 42.94 3.25
N ARG A 17 6.90 42.90 4.49
CA ARG A 17 5.65 42.18 4.81
C ARG A 17 4.42 42.75 4.09
N LYS A 18 4.42 44.05 3.74
CA LYS A 18 3.34 44.68 2.95
C LYS A 18 3.28 44.16 1.51
N LEU A 19 4.36 43.55 1.03
CA LEU A 19 4.46 42.95 -0.30
C LEU A 19 4.18 41.44 -0.30
N MET A 20 3.68 40.90 0.82
CA MET A 20 3.25 39.50 0.89
C MET A 20 1.88 39.32 0.26
N LEU A 21 1.72 38.26 -0.53
CA LEU A 21 0.39 37.87 -1.01
C LEU A 21 -0.37 37.12 0.08
N PRO A 22 -1.70 37.34 0.18
CA PRO A 22 -2.53 36.50 1.02
C PRO A 22 -2.48 35.06 0.50
N PRO A 23 -2.51 34.06 1.41
CA PRO A 23 -2.65 32.67 1.02
C PRO A 23 -3.89 32.49 0.13
N PRO A 24 -3.81 31.65 -0.92
CA PRO A 24 -4.96 31.35 -1.74
C PRO A 24 -6.06 30.76 -0.85
N ARG A 25 -7.26 31.35 -0.91
CA ARG A 25 -8.42 30.77 -0.26
C ARG A 25 -8.77 29.48 -1.00
N ILE A 26 -8.57 28.35 -0.33
CA ILE A 26 -9.06 27.06 -0.81
C ILE A 26 -10.59 27.17 -0.83
N PRO A 27 -11.26 26.93 -1.96
CA PRO A 27 -12.72 26.89 -1.98
C PRO A 27 -13.17 25.83 -0.97
N HIS A 28 -14.05 26.22 -0.06
CA HIS A 28 -14.62 25.29 0.93
C HIS A 28 -15.48 24.29 0.16
N ILE A 29 -15.01 23.04 0.09
CA ILE A 29 -15.66 21.96 -0.68
C ILE A 29 -16.83 21.42 0.14
N GLU A 30 -17.78 22.29 0.47
CA GLU A 30 -19.05 21.92 1.07
C GLU A 30 -20.14 22.21 0.06
N THR A 31 -20.26 21.39 -0.96
CA THR A 31 -21.52 21.14 -1.69
C THR A 31 -21.27 20.07 -2.74
N ASN A 32 -21.95 18.93 -2.58
CA ASN A 32 -21.88 17.73 -3.43
C ASN A 32 -20.72 16.77 -3.15
N ILE A 33 -20.46 16.48 -1.88
CA ILE A 33 -20.21 15.07 -1.57
C ILE A 33 -21.56 14.40 -1.81
N ASN A 34 -21.74 13.75 -2.98
CA ASN A 34 -22.88 12.87 -3.18
C ASN A 34 -22.70 11.74 -2.17
N VAL A 35 -23.29 11.91 -0.98
CA VAL A 35 -23.46 10.84 -0.01
C VAL A 35 -24.55 9.96 -0.60
N GLU A 36 -24.23 9.27 -1.70
CA GLU A 36 -24.94 8.04 -2.00
C GLU A 36 -24.86 7.23 -0.72
N PRO A 37 -25.99 6.72 -0.18
CA PRO A 37 -25.91 5.81 0.93
C PRO A 37 -25.00 4.70 0.44
N ILE A 38 -23.81 4.62 1.02
CA ILE A 38 -22.91 3.49 0.83
C ILE A 38 -23.79 2.32 1.18
N ARG A 39 -24.27 1.59 0.16
CA ARG A 39 -25.05 0.37 0.36
C ARG A 39 -24.23 -0.39 1.37
N GLU A 40 -24.79 -0.61 2.56
CA GLU A 40 -24.09 -1.29 3.63
C GLU A 40 -23.63 -2.62 3.06
N VAL A 41 -22.37 -2.68 2.63
CA VAL A 41 -21.75 -3.93 2.26
C VAL A 41 -21.55 -4.56 3.62
N ASN A 42 -22.56 -5.31 4.03
CA ASN A 42 -22.59 -6.16 5.22
C ASN A 42 -21.61 -7.34 5.09
N GLY A 43 -20.48 -7.13 4.40
CA GLY A 43 -19.29 -7.92 4.49
C GLY A 43 -18.27 -7.02 5.15
N ARG A 44 -17.78 -7.42 6.33
CA ARG A 44 -16.58 -6.84 6.95
C ARG A 44 -15.46 -6.85 5.90
N VAL A 45 -15.30 -5.76 5.15
CA VAL A 45 -14.15 -5.60 4.28
C VAL A 45 -12.99 -5.35 5.22
N GLU A 46 -12.20 -6.39 5.45
CA GLU A 46 -11.04 -6.31 6.33
C GLU A 46 -10.18 -5.13 5.86
N LEU A 47 -10.03 -4.10 6.71
CA LEU A 47 -9.24 -2.89 6.40
C LEU A 47 -7.79 -3.20 5.98
N ARG A 48 -7.33 -4.43 6.23
CA ARG A 48 -6.05 -4.99 5.74
C ARG A 48 -6.00 -5.16 4.22
N ALA A 49 -7.13 -5.39 3.56
CA ALA A 49 -7.24 -5.52 2.11
C ALA A 49 -7.31 -4.16 1.39
N LEU A 50 -7.70 -3.10 2.10
CA LEU A 50 -7.80 -1.72 1.58
C LEU A 50 -6.47 -0.95 1.71
N ALA A 51 -5.53 -1.44 2.52
CA ALA A 51 -4.21 -0.82 2.66
C ALA A 51 -3.40 -0.96 1.35
N PRO A 52 -2.57 0.03 0.98
CA PRO A 52 -1.54 -0.15 -0.03
C PRO A 52 -0.72 -1.39 0.32
N LYS A 53 -0.65 -2.35 -0.62
CA LYS A 53 0.08 -3.62 -0.42
C LYS A 53 1.48 -3.32 0.08
N ARG A 54 1.77 -3.69 1.34
CA ARG A 54 3.09 -3.52 1.93
C ARG A 54 4.09 -4.39 1.15
N SER A 55 5.14 -3.77 0.59
CA SER A 55 6.14 -4.42 -0.26
C SER A 55 6.76 -5.69 0.33
N THR A 56 6.90 -5.77 1.65
CA THR A 56 7.47 -6.94 2.35
C THR A 56 6.49 -8.11 2.53
N GLN A 57 5.19 -7.85 2.45
CA GLN A 57 4.15 -8.88 2.65
C GLN A 57 4.01 -9.79 1.42
N ASP A 58 4.25 -9.24 0.24
CA ASP A 58 4.25 -10.00 -1.01
C ASP A 58 5.43 -10.96 -1.08
N LEU A 59 6.62 -10.49 -0.69
CA LEU A 59 7.83 -11.30 -0.65
C LEU A 59 7.66 -12.55 0.24
N LYS A 60 7.05 -12.40 1.43
CA LYS A 60 6.79 -13.53 2.32
C LYS A 60 5.81 -14.54 1.70
N ARG A 61 4.82 -14.07 0.95
CA ARG A 61 3.82 -14.92 0.29
C ARG A 61 4.43 -15.70 -0.88
N ASP A 62 5.23 -15.02 -1.69
CA ASP A 62 5.86 -15.63 -2.87
C ASP A 62 6.93 -16.64 -2.49
N VAL A 63 7.70 -16.38 -1.42
CA VAL A 63 8.65 -17.35 -0.85
C VAL A 63 7.92 -18.54 -0.25
N LYS A 64 6.83 -18.33 0.48
CA LYS A 64 6.04 -19.42 1.09
C LYS A 64 5.53 -20.41 0.04
N ASN A 65 4.96 -19.93 -1.07
CA ASN A 65 4.46 -20.78 -2.14
C ASN A 65 5.57 -21.65 -2.78
N LYS A 66 6.79 -21.12 -2.88
CA LYS A 66 7.95 -21.86 -3.40
C LYS A 66 8.41 -22.93 -2.41
N LEU A 67 8.47 -22.62 -1.12
CA LEU A 67 8.80 -23.58 -0.06
C LEU A 67 7.79 -24.72 -0.02
N ASP A 68 6.49 -24.41 -0.01
CA ASP A 68 5.42 -25.43 -0.02
C ASP A 68 5.53 -26.37 -1.24
N LYS A 69 5.98 -25.86 -2.40
CA LYS A 69 6.20 -26.68 -3.60
C LYS A 69 7.40 -27.62 -3.44
N ILE A 70 8.49 -27.12 -2.87
CA ILE A 70 9.69 -27.93 -2.59
C ILE A 70 9.36 -29.02 -1.57
N ASP A 71 8.70 -28.68 -0.47
CA ASP A 71 8.34 -29.64 0.58
C ASP A 71 7.46 -30.78 0.05
N LYS A 72 6.45 -30.45 -0.77
CA LYS A 72 5.61 -31.44 -1.44
C LYS A 72 6.43 -32.35 -2.37
N GLN A 73 7.40 -31.80 -3.09
CA GLN A 73 8.24 -32.58 -3.97
C GLN A 73 9.18 -33.50 -3.17
N THR A 74 9.79 -33.01 -2.10
CA THR A 74 10.67 -33.78 -1.22
C THR A 74 9.92 -34.96 -0.60
N ILE A 75 8.71 -34.74 -0.07
CA ILE A 75 7.89 -35.83 0.51
C ILE A 75 7.59 -36.90 -0.56
N LYS A 76 7.23 -36.50 -1.78
CA LYS A 76 6.99 -37.44 -2.89
C LYS A 76 8.25 -38.24 -3.22
N THR A 77 9.40 -37.58 -3.35
CA THR A 77 10.67 -38.24 -3.66
C THR A 77 11.10 -39.19 -2.54
N LEU A 78 10.90 -38.83 -1.28
CA LEU A 78 11.16 -39.71 -0.14
C LEU A 78 10.28 -40.97 -0.20
N HIS A 79 8.99 -40.80 -0.50
CA HIS A 79 8.07 -41.93 -0.62
C HIS A 79 8.42 -42.85 -1.80
N THR A 80 8.79 -42.29 -2.96
CA THR A 80 9.23 -43.11 -4.10
C THR A 80 10.51 -43.88 -3.77
N LEU A 81 11.48 -43.23 -3.13
CA LEU A 81 12.72 -43.89 -2.70
C LEU A 81 12.44 -45.01 -1.69
N ALA A 82 11.54 -44.80 -0.73
CA ALA A 82 11.17 -45.84 0.24
C ALA A 82 10.58 -47.08 -0.45
N ASN A 83 9.67 -46.88 -1.41
CA ASN A 83 9.05 -47.98 -2.16
C ASN A 83 10.06 -48.74 -3.03
N GLU A 84 10.99 -48.03 -3.68
CA GLU A 84 12.07 -48.66 -4.47
C GLU A 84 12.99 -49.51 -3.58
N GLN A 85 13.29 -49.05 -2.37
CA GLN A 85 14.09 -49.79 -1.41
C GLN A 85 13.40 -51.05 -0.89
N GLU A 86 12.08 -51.02 -0.68
CA GLU A 86 11.30 -52.21 -0.28
C GLU A 86 11.21 -53.23 -1.43
N GLY A 87 11.03 -52.77 -2.66
CA GLY A 87 11.02 -53.62 -3.85
C GLY A 87 12.37 -54.27 -4.18
N GLN A 88 13.49 -53.66 -3.80
CA GLN A 88 14.83 -54.25 -3.97
C GLN A 88 15.22 -55.25 -2.87
N LYS A 89 14.55 -55.18 -1.71
CA LYS A 89 14.81 -56.06 -0.56
C LYS A 89 13.94 -57.33 -0.57
N SER A 90 12.93 -57.38 -1.43
CA SER A 90 12.04 -58.53 -1.65
C SER A 90 12.53 -59.38 -2.82
#